data_AF-A0A524DF44-F1
#
_entry.id   AF-A0A524DF44-F1
#
_cell.length_a   1.000
_cell.length_b   1.000
_cell.length_c   1.000
_cell.angle_alpha   90.00
_cell.angle_beta   90.00
_cell.angle_gamma   90.00
#
_symmetry.space_group_name_H-M   'P 1'
#
loop_
_entity.id
_entity.type
_entity.pdbx_description
1 polymer ?
#
loop_
_entity_poly.entity_id
_entity_poly.type
_entity_poly.pdbx_seq_one_letter_code
_entity_poly.pdbx_strand_id
1 'polypeptide(L)'
;MVDNHSQSFFGQSTGITIQSALKSDPYIFLKCIKKKEDGTWEKPSRGEGKTIKLSLDEMVMVLEVLKQKVDSWSSYHKYKKQETPISFKWEKNKEKKLWINIGNYSKILARPQIEIFRLLMQHLMKEKIEYSTVSNISNIQDKNANDETENMKTKYDKNARKNNTKNNINNRKQKIKIVGSIKAETEKALLLNLKSGHEIWVPRSIIHSTYDSQNNNDQTFITDKWILERNKISV
;
A
#
# COMPACT_ATOMS: atom_id res chain seq x y z
N MET A 1 10.45 10.53 -12.07
CA MET A 1 10.56 10.24 -10.63
C MET A 1 11.08 8.84 -10.48
N VAL A 2 12.07 8.60 -9.60
CA VAL A 2 12.60 7.25 -9.34
C VAL A 2 11.61 6.44 -8.49
N ASP A 3 11.53 5.13 -8.71
CA ASP A 3 10.59 4.26 -8.00
C ASP A 3 11.05 3.85 -6.60
N ASN A 4 12.34 4.03 -6.30
CA ASN A 4 12.95 3.70 -5.02
C ASN A 4 13.55 4.94 -4.35
N HIS A 5 13.60 4.90 -3.02
CA HIS A 5 14.25 5.92 -2.20
C HIS A 5 15.06 5.24 -1.10
N SER A 6 16.25 5.75 -0.82
CA SER A 6 17.09 5.29 0.28
C SER A 6 17.86 6.46 0.86
N GLN A 7 17.66 6.75 2.14
CA GLN A 7 18.37 7.81 2.85
C GLN A 7 18.84 7.32 4.21
N SER A 8 20.13 7.52 4.49
CA SER A 8 20.73 7.12 5.75
C SER A 8 21.09 8.32 6.63
N PHE A 9 20.98 8.13 7.94
CA PHE A 9 21.38 9.07 8.97
C PHE A 9 22.32 8.35 9.93
N PHE A 10 23.62 8.52 9.72
CA PHE A 10 24.66 7.95 10.57
C PHE A 10 25.01 8.88 11.73
N GLY A 11 25.34 8.28 12.88
CA GLY A 11 26.00 8.92 14.01
C GLY A 11 27.29 8.18 14.34
N GLN A 12 27.82 8.40 15.54
CA GLN A 12 29.09 7.79 15.97
C GLN A 12 28.99 6.26 16.13
N SER A 13 27.87 5.78 16.70
CA SER A 13 27.69 4.37 17.04
C SER A 13 26.42 3.73 16.48
N THR A 14 25.47 4.52 15.98
CA THR A 14 24.21 4.02 15.41
C THR A 14 23.87 4.71 14.09
N GLY A 15 23.28 3.95 13.17
CA GLY A 15 22.80 4.42 11.88
C GLY A 15 21.37 3.96 11.66
N ILE A 16 20.56 4.84 11.07
CA ILE A 16 19.20 4.51 10.62
C ILE A 16 19.06 4.85 9.14
N THR A 17 18.44 3.95 8.38
CA THR A 17 18.16 4.12 6.95
C THR A 17 16.65 4.02 6.73
N ILE A 18 16.11 5.02 6.03
CA ILE A 18 14.76 5.02 5.50
C ILE A 18 14.82 4.47 4.08
N GLN A 19 14.05 3.43 3.79
CA GLN A 19 14.03 2.79 2.48
C GLN A 19 12.60 2.61 1.97
N SER A 20 12.34 3.06 0.75
CA SER A 20 11.14 2.76 -0.03
C SER A 20 11.57 1.97 -1.25
N ALA A 21 11.15 0.71 -1.35
CA ALA A 21 11.57 -0.17 -2.46
C ALA A 21 10.78 0.10 -3.74
N LEU A 22 9.45 0.16 -3.64
CA LEU A 22 8.54 0.45 -4.74
C LEU A 22 7.50 1.47 -4.29
N LYS A 23 7.20 2.49 -5.09
CA LYS A 23 6.11 3.46 -4.83
C LYS A 23 4.74 2.80 -4.63
N SER A 24 4.49 1.66 -5.26
CA SER A 24 3.23 0.91 -5.17
C SER A 24 3.06 0.12 -3.87
N ASP A 25 4.11 -0.07 -3.09
CA ASP A 25 4.01 -0.74 -1.79
C ASP A 25 3.49 0.24 -0.72
N PRO A 26 2.41 -0.08 0.02
CA PRO A 26 1.79 0.80 1.02
C PRO A 26 2.57 0.81 2.35
N TYR A 27 3.90 0.83 2.27
CA TYR A 27 4.80 0.82 3.40
C TYR A 27 6.20 1.32 3.01
N ILE A 28 7.00 1.60 4.03
CA ILE A 28 8.44 1.83 3.92
C ILE A 28 9.17 0.95 4.94
N PHE A 29 10.49 0.88 4.84
CA PHE A 29 11.34 0.22 5.82
C PHE A 29 12.16 1.24 6.61
N LEU A 30 12.26 1.02 7.91
CA LEU A 30 13.31 1.60 8.74
C LEU A 30 14.29 0.51 9.13
N LYS A 31 15.57 0.78 8.86
CA LYS A 31 16.65 -0.15 9.08
C LYS A 31 17.68 0.46 10.01
N CYS A 32 17.95 -0.20 11.12
CA CYS A 32 18.92 0.24 12.12
C CYS A 32 20.12 -0.70 12.13
N ILE A 33 21.30 -0.11 12.29
CA ILE A 33 22.56 -0.80 12.53
C ILE A 33 23.35 -0.07 13.60
N LYS A 34 24.19 -0.78 14.34
CA LYS A 34 25.15 -0.19 15.27
C LYS A 34 26.58 -0.59 14.94
N LYS A 35 27.52 0.19 15.46
CA LYS A 35 28.94 -0.13 15.47
C LYS A 35 29.18 -1.20 16.55
N LYS A 36 29.95 -2.22 16.20
CA LYS A 36 30.38 -3.30 17.08
C LYS A 36 31.56 -2.85 17.93
N GLU A 37 31.91 -3.68 18.91
CA GLU A 37 33.05 -3.44 19.81
C GLU A 37 34.39 -3.38 19.07
N ASP A 38 34.53 -4.14 17.98
CA ASP A 38 35.70 -4.12 17.08
C ASP A 38 35.77 -2.86 16.19
N GLY A 39 34.81 -1.94 16.32
CA GLY A 39 34.72 -0.72 15.53
C GLY A 39 34.13 -0.91 14.12
N THR A 40 33.76 -2.12 13.71
CA THR A 40 33.08 -2.35 12.44
C THR A 40 31.58 -2.11 12.56
N TRP A 41 30.90 -1.80 11.46
CA TRP A 41 29.44 -1.69 11.44
C TRP A 41 28.80 -3.06 11.27
N GLU A 42 27.65 -3.27 11.91
CA GLU A 42 26.77 -4.38 11.61
C GLU A 42 26.43 -4.45 10.12
N LYS A 43 26.42 -5.67 9.58
CA LYS A 43 26.16 -5.99 8.18
C LYS A 43 24.80 -6.68 8.03
N PRO A 44 23.80 -5.97 7.50
CA PRO A 44 22.48 -6.55 7.28
C PRO A 44 22.46 -7.76 6.34
N SER A 45 23.42 -7.87 5.43
CA SER A 45 23.60 -9.06 4.58
C SER A 45 23.96 -10.31 5.36
N ARG A 46 24.40 -10.17 6.61
CA ARG A 46 24.70 -11.27 7.56
C ARG A 46 23.59 -11.45 8.60
N GLY A 47 22.42 -10.82 8.41
CA GLY A 47 21.32 -10.86 9.38
C GLY A 47 21.50 -9.96 10.60
N GLU A 48 22.51 -9.08 10.60
CA GLU A 48 22.75 -8.13 11.69
C GLU A 48 21.89 -6.85 11.52
N GLY A 49 21.74 -6.08 12.60
CA GLY A 49 20.86 -4.92 12.61
C GLY A 49 19.40 -5.27 12.88
N LYS A 50 18.50 -4.31 12.67
CA LYS A 50 17.06 -4.51 12.74
C LYS A 50 16.36 -3.77 11.62
N THR A 51 15.46 -4.46 10.92
CA THR A 51 14.58 -3.85 9.92
C THR A 51 13.15 -3.98 10.39
N ILE A 52 12.39 -2.89 10.32
CA ILE A 52 10.95 -2.86 10.58
C ILE A 52 10.23 -2.28 9.36
N LYS A 53 9.01 -2.75 9.12
CA LYS A 53 8.15 -2.27 8.04
C LYS A 53 7.15 -1.29 8.63
N LEU A 54 7.20 -0.02 8.23
CA LEU A 54 6.22 0.98 8.66
C LEU A 54 5.02 0.98 7.71
N SER A 55 3.82 0.76 8.25
CA SER A 55 2.56 0.96 7.52
C SER A 55 2.28 2.45 7.30
N LEU A 56 1.29 2.75 6.46
CA LEU A 56 0.81 4.13 6.28
C LEU A 56 0.39 4.78 7.61
N ASP A 57 -0.32 4.05 8.48
CA ASP A 57 -0.77 4.56 9.77
C ASP A 57 0.41 4.92 10.68
N GLU A 58 1.42 4.05 10.74
CA GLU A 58 2.66 4.31 11.49
C GLU A 58 3.43 5.49 10.90
N MET A 59 3.49 5.60 9.57
CA MET A 59 4.10 6.75 8.90
C MET A 59 3.35 8.06 9.24
N VAL A 60 2.02 8.05 9.37
CA VAL A 60 1.23 9.23 9.79
C VAL A 60 1.63 9.62 11.20
N MET A 61 1.65 8.68 12.13
CA MET A 61 2.02 8.96 13.52
C MET A 61 3.45 9.50 13.65
N VAL A 62 4.40 8.91 12.92
CA VAL A 62 5.78 9.43 12.85
C VAL A 62 5.80 10.86 12.29
N LEU A 63 5.01 11.18 11.26
CA LEU A 63 4.90 12.55 10.74
C LEU A 63 4.33 13.54 11.75
N GLU A 64 3.34 13.14 12.54
CA GLU A 64 2.75 14.02 13.55
C GLU A 64 3.77 14.34 14.67
N VAL A 65 4.62 13.37 15.06
CA VAL A 65 5.77 13.62 15.95
C VAL A 65 6.76 14.57 15.27
N LEU A 66 7.19 14.30 14.02
CA LEU A 66 8.17 15.14 13.32
C LEU A 66 7.71 16.59 13.12
N LYS A 67 6.40 16.81 13.00
CA LYS A 67 5.76 18.13 12.92
C LYS A 67 5.56 18.80 14.28
N GLN A 68 5.98 18.16 15.38
CA GLN A 68 5.78 18.64 16.75
C GLN A 68 4.30 18.85 17.11
N LYS A 69 3.39 18.06 16.53
CA LYS A 69 1.98 18.07 16.92
C LYS A 69 1.71 17.18 18.14
N VAL A 70 2.56 16.17 18.33
CA VAL A 70 2.62 15.33 19.52
C VAL A 70 4.07 15.18 19.96
N ASP A 71 4.31 15.12 21.27
CA ASP A 71 5.67 15.05 21.82
C ASP A 71 6.33 13.69 21.60
N SER A 72 5.52 12.64 21.55
CA SER A 72 5.99 11.27 21.34
C SER A 72 4.91 10.37 20.78
N TRP A 73 5.35 9.31 20.12
CA TRP A 73 4.53 8.16 19.73
C TRP A 73 5.32 6.87 19.95
N SER A 74 4.63 5.80 20.29
CA SER A 74 5.19 4.46 20.42
C SER A 74 4.21 3.38 20.01
N SER A 75 4.73 2.26 19.52
CA SER A 75 3.95 1.09 19.11
C SER A 75 4.79 -0.19 19.25
N TYR A 76 4.17 -1.34 18.97
CA TYR A 76 4.83 -2.63 18.85
C TYR A 76 4.65 -3.16 17.43
N HIS A 77 5.75 -3.27 16.69
CA HIS A 77 5.74 -3.88 15.38
C HIS A 77 5.75 -5.40 15.55
N LYS A 78 4.65 -6.07 15.16
CA LYS A 78 4.54 -7.54 15.21
C LYS A 78 4.89 -8.13 13.86
N TYR A 79 5.94 -8.95 13.82
CA TYR A 79 6.28 -9.74 12.65
C TYR A 79 6.47 -11.20 13.04
N LYS A 80 5.67 -12.08 12.41
CA LYS A 80 5.52 -13.48 12.81
C LYS A 80 5.07 -13.60 14.27
N LYS A 81 6.00 -13.89 15.20
CA LYS A 81 5.77 -14.00 16.66
C LYS A 81 6.70 -13.09 17.47
N GLN A 82 7.47 -12.24 16.80
CA GLN A 82 8.36 -11.29 17.47
C GLN A 82 7.71 -9.92 17.48
N GLU A 83 7.68 -9.31 18.66
CA GLU A 83 7.28 -7.93 18.84
C GLU A 83 8.53 -7.07 18.98
N THR A 84 8.60 -5.99 18.21
CA THR A 84 9.69 -5.02 18.28
C THR A 84 9.09 -3.69 18.73
N PRO A 85 9.45 -3.16 19.91
CA PRO A 85 8.98 -1.85 20.32
C PRO A 85 9.59 -0.78 19.41
N ILE A 86 8.78 0.19 19.03
CA ILE A 86 9.19 1.38 18.29
C ILE A 86 8.74 2.62 19.06
N SER A 87 9.59 3.64 19.14
CA SER A 87 9.20 4.94 19.67
C SER A 87 9.94 6.09 19.01
N PHE A 88 9.25 7.22 18.91
CA PHE A 88 9.76 8.52 18.48
C PHE A 88 9.41 9.50 19.59
N LYS A 89 10.40 10.22 20.12
CA LYS A 89 10.19 11.11 21.26
C LYS A 89 11.10 12.33 21.19
N TRP A 90 10.50 13.52 21.32
CA TRP A 90 11.27 14.73 21.50
C TRP A 90 11.94 14.76 22.87
N GLU A 91 13.18 15.22 22.90
CA GLU A 91 13.85 15.56 24.13
C GLU A 91 13.17 16.78 24.75
N LYS A 92 12.89 16.73 26.06
CA LYS A 92 12.17 17.80 26.78
C LYS A 92 13.02 19.09 26.97
N ASN A 93 14.26 19.08 26.52
CA ASN A 93 15.27 20.10 26.80
C ASN A 93 15.38 21.10 25.63
N LYS A 94 16.14 22.18 25.82
CA LYS A 94 16.29 23.28 24.83
C LYS A 94 16.82 22.84 23.46
N GLU A 95 17.52 21.71 23.37
CA GLU A 95 18.24 21.31 22.15
C GLU A 95 17.37 20.65 21.05
N LYS A 96 16.05 20.51 21.26
CA LYS A 96 15.08 19.96 20.27
C LYS A 96 15.66 18.79 19.46
N LYS A 97 16.17 17.77 20.17
CA LYS A 97 16.63 16.51 19.59
C LYS A 97 15.48 15.51 19.55
N LEU A 98 15.53 14.60 18.59
CA LEU A 98 14.54 13.53 18.45
C LEU A 98 15.20 12.18 18.71
N TRP A 99 14.67 11.46 19.69
CA TRP A 99 15.03 10.09 20.00
C TRP A 99 14.17 9.13 19.19
N ILE A 100 14.83 8.22 18.47
CA ILE A 100 14.20 7.13 17.74
C ILE A 100 14.71 5.82 18.35
N ASN A 101 13.82 5.00 18.90
CA ASN A 101 14.16 3.69 19.44
C ASN A 101 13.43 2.60 18.68
N ILE A 102 14.15 1.57 18.25
CA ILE A 102 13.61 0.39 17.55
C ILE A 102 14.27 -0.84 18.18
N GLY A 103 13.53 -1.58 19.00
CA GLY A 103 14.11 -2.68 19.80
C GLY A 103 15.26 -2.18 20.69
N ASN A 104 16.43 -2.78 20.55
CA ASN A 104 17.66 -2.40 21.26
C ASN A 104 18.51 -1.35 20.52
N TYR A 105 18.00 -0.74 19.44
CA TYR A 105 18.67 0.31 18.70
C TYR A 105 18.12 1.68 19.10
N SER A 106 19.01 2.65 19.31
CA SER A 106 18.64 4.03 19.60
C SER A 106 19.43 5.01 18.74
N LYS A 107 18.73 5.97 18.12
CA LYS A 107 19.34 7.03 17.31
C LYS A 107 18.76 8.38 17.71
N ILE A 108 19.66 9.31 18.00
CA ILE A 108 19.33 10.71 18.19
C ILE A 108 19.51 11.44 16.87
N LEU A 109 18.51 12.18 16.43
CA LEU A 109 18.62 13.07 15.27
C LEU A 109 18.76 14.52 15.72
N ALA A 110 19.72 15.23 15.11
CA ALA A 110 19.88 16.67 15.25
C ALA A 110 18.91 17.41 14.33
N ARG A 111 18.70 18.71 14.60
CA ARG A 111 17.71 19.53 13.86
C ARG A 111 17.76 19.41 12.34
N PRO A 112 18.93 19.46 11.66
CA PRO A 112 18.99 19.31 10.20
C PRO A 112 18.55 17.92 9.74
N GLN A 113 18.97 16.86 10.45
CA GLN A 113 18.58 15.48 10.14
C GLN A 113 17.08 15.27 10.33
N ILE A 114 16.50 15.86 11.38
CA ILE A 114 15.06 15.81 11.63
C ILE A 114 14.29 16.47 10.49
N GLU A 115 14.75 17.61 10.00
CA GLU A 115 14.06 18.33 8.93
C GLU A 115 14.11 17.57 7.60
N ILE A 116 15.25 16.98 7.26
CA ILE A 116 15.39 16.10 6.09
C ILE A 116 14.48 14.88 6.24
N PHE A 117 14.46 14.24 7.42
CA PHE A 117 13.56 13.12 7.71
C PHE A 117 12.10 13.54 7.49
N ARG A 118 11.68 14.68 8.05
CA ARG A 118 10.32 15.21 7.94
C ARG A 118 9.91 15.42 6.49
N LEU A 119 10.75 16.07 5.69
CA LEU A 119 10.50 16.32 4.27
C LEU A 119 10.43 15.02 3.48
N LEU A 120 11.37 14.09 3.70
CA LEU A 120 11.39 12.79 3.04
C LEU A 120 10.16 11.95 3.41
N MET A 121 9.80 11.87 4.69
CA MET A 121 8.62 11.13 5.13
C MET A 121 7.33 11.74 4.55
N GLN A 122 7.26 13.07 4.43
CA GLN A 122 6.12 13.74 3.81
C GLN A 122 6.04 13.46 2.31
N HIS A 123 7.17 13.45 1.61
CA HIS A 123 7.27 13.04 0.20
C HIS A 123 6.80 11.60 0.02
N LEU A 124 7.40 10.66 0.77
CA LEU A 124 7.08 9.24 0.69
C LEU A 124 5.61 8.98 1.00
N MET A 125 5.03 9.63 2.01
CA MET A 125 3.62 9.47 2.33
C MET A 125 2.71 9.86 1.15
N LYS A 126 2.97 11.02 0.53
CA LYS A 126 2.19 11.46 -0.64
C LYS A 126 2.31 10.47 -1.80
N GLU A 127 3.53 10.04 -2.09
CA GLU A 127 3.81 9.04 -3.11
C GLU A 127 3.08 7.72 -2.81
N LYS A 128 3.15 7.21 -1.58
CA LYS A 128 2.44 5.96 -1.23
C LYS A 128 0.93 6.13 -1.37
N ILE A 129 0.36 7.22 -0.89
CA ILE A 129 -1.07 7.48 -1.07
C ILE A 129 -1.44 7.47 -2.56
N GLU A 130 -0.66 8.16 -3.39
CA GLU A 130 -0.92 8.22 -4.84
C GLU A 130 -0.80 6.86 -5.53
N TYR A 131 0.25 6.09 -5.27
CA TYR A 131 0.57 4.90 -6.06
C TYR A 131 0.16 3.57 -5.42
N SER A 132 -0.01 3.51 -4.09
CA SER A 132 -0.37 2.27 -3.38
C SER A 132 -1.84 2.19 -2.96
N THR A 133 -2.60 3.28 -3.07
CA THR A 133 -4.04 3.29 -2.68
C THR A 133 -5.00 3.41 -3.86
N VAL A 134 -4.50 3.79 -5.04
CA VAL A 134 -5.29 3.78 -6.26
C VAL A 134 -5.46 2.33 -6.71
N SER A 135 -6.71 1.85 -6.74
CA SER A 135 -7.03 0.58 -7.39
C SER A 135 -6.55 0.65 -8.84
N ASN A 136 -5.70 -0.27 -9.29
CA ASN A 136 -5.13 -0.37 -10.64
C ASN A 136 -6.21 -0.52 -11.73
N ILE A 137 -7.08 0.48 -11.90
CA ILE A 137 -8.12 0.54 -12.94
C ILE A 137 -7.50 1.08 -14.23
N SER A 138 -6.41 1.86 -14.15
CA SER A 138 -5.77 2.50 -15.30
C SER A 138 -4.74 1.63 -16.03
N ASN A 139 -4.16 0.61 -15.39
CA ASN A 139 -3.10 -0.21 -16.01
C ASN A 139 -3.62 -1.33 -16.93
N ILE A 140 -4.93 -1.36 -17.22
CA ILE A 140 -5.51 -2.27 -18.22
C ILE A 140 -5.53 -1.63 -19.63
N GLN A 141 -5.37 -0.31 -19.77
CA GLN A 141 -5.49 0.35 -21.08
C GLN A 141 -4.21 0.44 -21.91
N ASP A 142 -3.02 0.21 -21.37
CA ASP A 142 -1.76 0.42 -22.10
C ASP A 142 -0.99 -0.88 -22.47
N LYS A 143 -1.67 -2.02 -22.59
CA LYS A 143 -1.04 -3.29 -23.05
C LYS A 143 -1.58 -3.88 -24.35
N ASN A 144 -2.55 -3.25 -25.00
CA ASN A 144 -3.11 -3.71 -26.27
C ASN A 144 -2.85 -2.73 -27.43
N ALA A 145 -1.65 -2.15 -27.51
CA ALA A 145 -1.23 -1.38 -28.67
C ALA A 145 0.28 -1.54 -28.86
N ASN A 146 0.67 -2.68 -29.43
CA ASN A 146 1.89 -2.82 -30.23
C ASN A 146 1.75 -4.14 -31.00
N ASP A 147 0.98 -4.08 -32.07
CA ASP A 147 1.35 -4.74 -33.32
C ASP A 147 0.78 -3.92 -34.49
N GLU A 148 1.61 -3.84 -35.54
CA GLU A 148 1.38 -3.25 -36.87
C GLU A 148 1.74 -1.76 -37.10
N THR A 149 3.02 -1.60 -37.46
CA THR A 149 3.63 -0.80 -38.53
C THR A 149 2.87 0.32 -39.28
N GLU A 150 3.56 1.48 -39.28
CA GLU A 150 3.83 2.43 -40.38
C GLU A 150 2.80 3.46 -40.91
N ASN A 151 3.31 4.71 -40.92
CA ASN A 151 3.03 5.85 -41.82
C ASN A 151 1.73 6.67 -41.66
N MET A 152 1.84 7.85 -41.03
CA MET A 152 1.95 9.14 -41.74
C MET A 152 2.00 10.36 -40.78
N LYS A 153 2.78 11.37 -41.19
CA LYS A 153 2.94 12.69 -40.56
C LYS A 153 1.66 13.54 -40.68
N THR A 154 1.34 14.36 -39.67
CA THR A 154 1.26 15.85 -39.78
C THR A 154 0.98 16.58 -38.45
N LYS A 155 1.89 17.52 -38.15
CA LYS A 155 1.85 18.84 -37.48
C LYS A 155 0.52 19.52 -37.03
N TYR A 156 0.65 20.25 -35.90
CA TYR A 156 -0.16 21.34 -35.27
C TYR A 156 -1.54 20.91 -34.70
N ASP A 157 -1.99 21.35 -33.51
CA ASP A 157 -1.97 22.71 -32.98
C ASP A 157 -2.08 22.81 -31.43
N LYS A 158 -1.68 23.97 -30.90
CA LYS A 158 -1.83 24.37 -29.49
C LYS A 158 -3.21 24.98 -29.22
N ASN A 159 -3.65 24.81 -27.96
CA ASN A 159 -4.65 25.58 -27.19
C ASN A 159 -6.03 24.95 -27.02
N ALA A 160 -6.34 24.50 -25.79
CA ALA A 160 -7.50 24.96 -25.03
C ALA A 160 -7.51 24.35 -23.61
N ARG A 161 -7.14 25.17 -22.62
CA ARG A 161 -7.59 24.99 -21.23
C ARG A 161 -9.08 25.34 -21.17
N LYS A 162 -9.94 24.41 -20.77
CA LYS A 162 -10.96 24.58 -19.70
C LYS A 162 -11.87 23.35 -19.58
N ASN A 163 -11.94 22.84 -18.36
CA ASN A 163 -13.12 22.31 -17.66
C ASN A 163 -14.01 21.30 -18.38
N ASN A 164 -13.98 20.05 -17.91
CA ASN A 164 -15.21 19.35 -17.53
C ASN A 164 -14.91 18.22 -16.53
N THR A 165 -14.78 18.61 -15.27
CA THR A 165 -14.96 17.73 -14.11
C THR A 165 -16.47 17.63 -13.85
N LYS A 166 -17.10 16.56 -14.36
CA LYS A 166 -18.38 15.98 -13.90
C LYS A 166 -18.84 15.01 -14.98
N ASN A 167 -18.55 13.72 -14.79
CA ASN A 167 -19.33 12.57 -15.27
C ASN A 167 -18.44 11.33 -15.18
N ASN A 168 -18.45 10.62 -14.05
CA ASN A 168 -18.23 9.16 -13.99
C ASN A 168 -18.41 8.60 -12.57
N ILE A 169 -19.56 8.87 -11.96
CA ILE A 169 -19.97 8.19 -10.71
C ILE A 169 -21.02 7.08 -10.98
N ASN A 170 -21.58 6.98 -12.19
CA ASN A 170 -22.73 6.10 -12.43
C ASN A 170 -22.45 4.65 -12.85
N ASN A 171 -21.21 4.23 -13.13
CA ASN A 171 -20.99 2.90 -13.72
C ASN A 171 -20.74 1.73 -12.73
N ARG A 172 -20.78 1.94 -11.40
CA ARG A 172 -20.59 0.86 -10.41
C ARG A 172 -21.87 0.10 -9.99
N LYS A 173 -23.05 0.45 -10.52
CA LYS A 173 -24.33 -0.17 -10.13
C LYS A 173 -24.98 -1.04 -11.22
N GLN A 174 -24.23 -1.48 -12.23
CA GLN A 174 -24.78 -2.43 -13.20
C GLN A 174 -24.92 -3.82 -12.56
N LYS A 175 -26.17 -4.22 -12.31
CA LYS A 175 -26.54 -5.55 -11.82
C LYS A 175 -26.63 -6.51 -13.00
N ILE A 176 -26.05 -7.70 -12.88
CA ILE A 176 -26.09 -8.77 -13.87
C ILE A 176 -26.78 -9.99 -13.28
N LYS A 177 -27.46 -10.78 -14.13
CA LYS A 177 -28.07 -12.05 -13.76
C LYS A 177 -27.11 -13.18 -14.13
N ILE A 178 -26.81 -14.05 -13.17
CA ILE A 178 -26.01 -15.25 -13.38
C ILE A 178 -26.85 -16.47 -12.98
N VAL A 179 -26.73 -17.58 -13.70
CA VAL A 179 -27.47 -18.81 -13.40
C VAL A 179 -26.46 -19.88 -13.00
N GLY A 180 -26.66 -20.51 -11.85
CA GLY A 180 -25.80 -21.58 -11.36
C GLY A 180 -26.36 -22.27 -10.11
N SER A 181 -25.66 -23.29 -9.63
CA SER A 181 -25.99 -24.02 -8.41
C SER A 181 -24.98 -23.71 -7.29
N ILE A 182 -25.43 -23.73 -6.03
CA ILE A 182 -24.56 -23.48 -4.87
C ILE A 182 -23.82 -24.79 -4.56
N LYS A 183 -22.50 -24.78 -4.68
CA LYS A 183 -21.66 -25.96 -4.42
C LYS A 183 -21.09 -25.98 -3.00
N ALA A 184 -20.81 -24.80 -2.44
CA ALA A 184 -20.32 -24.64 -1.08
C ALA A 184 -20.65 -23.25 -0.53
N GLU A 185 -20.66 -23.12 0.78
CA GLU A 185 -21.06 -21.90 1.48
C GLU A 185 -20.12 -21.62 2.65
N THR A 186 -19.77 -20.35 2.83
CA THR A 186 -19.03 -19.85 4.00
C THR A 186 -19.82 -18.70 4.63
N GLU A 187 -19.39 -18.25 5.80
CA GLU A 187 -20.00 -17.09 6.47
C GLU A 187 -20.05 -15.84 5.55
N LYS A 188 -19.06 -15.65 4.67
CA LYS A 188 -18.90 -14.42 3.87
C LYS A 188 -19.12 -14.59 2.36
N ALA A 189 -19.15 -15.81 1.83
CA ALA A 189 -19.24 -16.05 0.39
C ALA A 189 -19.92 -17.38 0.03
N LEU A 190 -20.49 -17.45 -1.17
CA LEU A 190 -21.01 -18.65 -1.82
C LEU A 190 -20.09 -19.08 -2.96
N LEU A 191 -19.83 -20.38 -3.08
CA LEU A 191 -19.23 -20.98 -4.27
C LEU A 191 -20.34 -21.39 -5.22
N LEU A 192 -20.43 -20.70 -6.36
CA LEU A 192 -21.39 -21.01 -7.41
C LEU A 192 -20.72 -21.83 -8.50
N ASN A 193 -21.39 -22.89 -8.94
CA ASN A 193 -21.05 -23.59 -10.17
C ASN A 193 -21.95 -23.05 -11.29
N LEU A 194 -21.35 -22.38 -12.27
CA LEU A 194 -22.08 -21.80 -13.40
C LEU A 194 -22.34 -22.87 -14.47
N LYS A 195 -23.38 -22.67 -15.29
CA LYS A 195 -23.67 -23.55 -16.44
C LYS A 195 -22.52 -23.69 -17.43
N SER A 196 -21.59 -22.74 -17.45
CA SER A 196 -20.37 -22.78 -18.25
C SER A 196 -19.29 -23.73 -17.67
N GLY A 197 -19.57 -24.47 -16.60
CA GLY A 197 -18.62 -25.37 -15.93
C GLY A 197 -17.57 -24.65 -15.07
N HIS A 198 -17.73 -23.34 -14.86
CA HIS A 198 -16.81 -22.53 -14.06
C HIS A 198 -17.31 -22.36 -12.63
N GLU A 199 -16.39 -22.48 -11.68
CA GLU A 199 -16.66 -22.29 -10.25
C GLU A 199 -16.18 -20.91 -9.79
N ILE A 200 -17.06 -20.17 -9.10
CA ILE A 200 -16.79 -18.79 -8.68
C ILE A 200 -17.21 -18.56 -7.23
N TRP A 201 -16.31 -17.95 -6.44
CA TRP A 201 -16.65 -17.44 -5.12
C TRP A 201 -17.27 -16.05 -5.22
N VAL A 202 -18.51 -15.92 -4.75
CA VAL A 202 -19.29 -14.68 -4.76
C VAL A 202 -19.56 -14.24 -3.31
N PRO A 203 -19.09 -13.07 -2.89
CA PRO A 203 -19.42 -12.51 -1.58
C PRO A 203 -20.93 -12.34 -1.39
N ARG A 204 -21.47 -12.66 -0.22
CA ARG A 204 -22.90 -12.51 0.06
C ARG A 204 -23.37 -11.06 -0.05
N SER A 205 -22.50 -10.11 0.29
CA SER A 205 -22.78 -8.68 0.29
C SER A 205 -23.08 -8.10 -1.10
N ILE A 206 -22.79 -8.84 -2.18
CA ILE A 206 -23.06 -8.42 -3.56
C ILE A 206 -24.11 -9.27 -4.27
N ILE A 207 -24.73 -10.21 -3.56
CA ILE A 207 -25.87 -11.00 -4.06
C ILE A 207 -27.13 -10.27 -3.63
N HIS A 208 -27.85 -9.72 -4.61
CA HIS A 208 -29.07 -8.94 -4.40
C HIS A 208 -30.35 -9.76 -4.58
N SER A 209 -30.23 -11.03 -4.97
CA SER A 209 -31.33 -11.97 -5.09
C SER A 209 -31.49 -12.81 -3.83
N THR A 210 -32.73 -13.18 -3.52
CA THR A 210 -33.00 -14.30 -2.60
C THR A 210 -32.52 -15.60 -3.24
N TYR A 211 -31.86 -16.46 -2.47
CA TYR A 211 -31.40 -17.77 -2.90
C TYR A 211 -31.68 -18.81 -1.81
N ASP A 212 -31.81 -20.06 -2.22
CA ASP A 212 -32.05 -21.20 -1.34
C ASP A 212 -30.79 -22.07 -1.29
N SER A 213 -30.10 -22.09 -0.14
CA SER A 213 -28.88 -22.87 0.05
C SER A 213 -29.13 -24.38 0.18
N GLN A 214 -30.37 -24.83 0.33
CA GLN A 214 -30.71 -26.25 0.47
C GLN A 214 -31.09 -26.93 -0.85
N ASN A 215 -31.28 -26.14 -1.92
CA ASN A 215 -31.61 -26.66 -3.25
C ASN A 215 -30.36 -26.74 -4.14
N ASN A 216 -29.98 -27.96 -4.52
CA ASN A 216 -28.89 -28.24 -5.47
C ASN A 216 -29.24 -27.89 -6.94
N ASN A 217 -30.38 -27.24 -7.17
CA ASN A 217 -30.87 -26.86 -8.49
C ASN A 217 -30.30 -25.51 -8.93
N ASP A 218 -30.30 -25.29 -10.25
CA ASP A 218 -29.88 -24.01 -10.83
C ASP A 218 -30.81 -22.87 -10.39
N GLN A 219 -30.21 -21.84 -9.81
CA GLN A 219 -30.89 -20.63 -9.36
C GLN A 219 -30.32 -19.42 -10.09
N THR A 220 -31.15 -18.38 -10.23
CA THR A 220 -30.73 -17.11 -10.83
C THR A 220 -30.28 -16.17 -9.73
N PHE A 221 -28.99 -15.81 -9.73
CA PHE A 221 -28.44 -14.81 -8.82
C PHE A 221 -28.34 -13.46 -9.51
N ILE A 222 -28.73 -12.41 -8.79
CA ILE A 222 -28.51 -11.03 -9.24
C ILE A 222 -27.28 -10.52 -8.51
N THR A 223 -26.18 -10.29 -9.23
CA THR A 223 -24.90 -9.87 -8.66
C THR A 223 -24.39 -8.60 -9.31
N ASP A 224 -23.43 -7.94 -8.68
CA ASP A 224 -22.75 -6.80 -9.31
C ASP A 224 -21.84 -7.30 -10.45
N LYS A 225 -21.88 -6.63 -11.61
CA LYS A 225 -21.13 -7.03 -12.82
C LYS A 225 -19.63 -7.26 -12.59
N TRP A 226 -19.02 -6.52 -11.67
CA TRP A 226 -17.59 -6.62 -11.38
C TRP A 226 -17.15 -8.02 -10.94
N ILE A 227 -18.04 -8.85 -10.37
CA ILE A 227 -17.67 -10.18 -9.89
C ILE A 227 -17.33 -11.13 -11.04
N LEU A 228 -18.01 -11.00 -12.18
CA LEU A 228 -17.73 -11.78 -13.39
C LEU A 228 -16.47 -11.28 -14.08
N GLU A 229 -16.30 -9.96 -14.18
CA GLU A 229 -15.11 -9.32 -14.76
C GLU A 229 -13.84 -9.71 -13.97
N ARG A 230 -13.92 -9.75 -12.64
CA ARG A 230 -12.81 -10.16 -11.78
C ARG A 230 -12.40 -11.61 -11.97
N ASN A 231 -13.36 -12.49 -12.22
CA ASN A 231 -13.11 -13.93 -12.38
C ASN A 231 -12.91 -14.33 -13.86
N LYS A 232 -12.80 -13.35 -14.78
CA LYS A 232 -12.63 -13.56 -16.22
C LYS A 232 -13.70 -14.46 -16.85
N ILE A 233 -14.92 -14.42 -16.31
CA ILE A 233 -16.03 -15.22 -16.80
C ILE A 233 -16.79 -14.38 -17.82
N SER A 234 -16.70 -14.74 -19.09
CA SER A 234 -17.57 -14.23 -20.13
C SER A 234 -18.93 -14.92 -20.00
N VAL A 235 -19.98 -14.13 -19.81
CA VAL A 235 -21.39 -14.58 -19.91
C VAL A 235 -21.86 -14.39 -21.34
#